data_AF-A0A227J8C4-F1
#
_entry.id   AF-A0A227J8C4-F1
#
_cell.length_a   1.000
_cell.length_b   1.000
_cell.length_c   1.000
_cell.angle_alpha   90.00
_cell.angle_beta   90.00
_cell.angle_gamma   90.00
#
_symmetry.space_group_name_H-M   'P 1'
#
loop_
_entity.id
_entity.type
_entity.pdbx_description
1 polymer ?
#
loop_
_entity_poly.entity_id
_entity_poly.type
_entity_poly.pdbx_seq_one_letter_code
_entity_poly.pdbx_strand_id
1 'polypeptide(L)'
;MSTQMSVFLSQDSAAPHWGEKALLSFSETGATIHLGEGHDLGAIQRAARQLDGQGIHSVLLSGEHWDLESIWAFHQGYRNPKKHGLLEWTALS
;
A
#
# COMPACT_ATOMS: atom_id res chain seq x y z
N MET A 1 -2.80 9.48 19.80
CA MET A 1 -3.49 9.39 18.50
C MET A 1 -2.49 8.85 17.50
N SER A 2 -2.72 7.67 16.94
CA SER A 2 -1.84 7.10 15.92
C SER A 2 -1.99 7.93 14.64
N THR A 3 -0.90 8.48 14.12
CA THR A 3 -0.86 9.15 12.82
C THR A 3 -1.15 8.12 11.73
N GLN A 4 -2.05 8.43 10.80
CA GLN A 4 -2.42 7.57 9.68
C GLN A 4 -1.29 7.58 8.63
N MET A 5 -0.93 6.42 8.10
CA MET A 5 0.08 6.31 7.04
C MET A 5 -0.58 6.42 5.67
N SER A 6 -0.14 7.38 4.85
CA SER A 6 -0.55 7.44 3.45
C SER A 6 0.16 6.35 2.64
N VAL A 7 -0.57 5.71 1.73
CA VAL A 7 -0.04 4.68 0.83
C VAL A 7 -0.36 5.07 -0.61
N PHE A 8 0.67 5.06 -1.46
CA PHE A 8 0.62 5.47 -2.86
C PHE A 8 0.95 4.30 -3.78
N LEU A 9 0.44 4.35 -5.02
CA LEU A 9 0.86 3.46 -6.11
C LEU A 9 1.81 4.20 -7.05
N SER A 10 2.84 3.52 -7.54
CA SER A 10 3.75 4.03 -8.55
C SER A 10 4.12 2.94 -9.54
N GLN A 11 4.26 3.29 -10.83
CA GLN A 11 4.84 2.42 -11.86
C GLN A 11 6.37 2.58 -11.94
N ASP A 12 6.94 3.54 -11.23
CA ASP A 12 8.38 3.73 -11.15
C ASP A 12 8.97 2.69 -10.21
N SER A 13 10.17 2.21 -10.54
CA SER A 13 10.94 1.37 -9.62
C SER A 13 11.37 2.17 -8.39
N ALA A 14 11.42 1.49 -7.23
CA ALA A 14 11.99 2.06 -6.02
C ALA A 14 13.44 2.50 -6.23
N ALA A 15 13.88 3.47 -5.43
CA ALA A 15 15.28 3.90 -5.46
C ALA A 15 16.23 2.72 -5.13
N PRO A 16 17.45 2.67 -5.72
CA PRO A 16 18.32 1.49 -5.66
C PRO A 16 18.70 1.02 -4.25
N HIS A 17 18.71 1.91 -3.26
CA HIS A 17 19.06 1.56 -1.88
C HIS A 17 18.01 0.67 -1.17
N TRP A 18 16.80 0.57 -1.72
CA TRP A 18 15.79 -0.41 -1.27
C TRP A 18 16.02 -1.81 -1.87
N GLY A 19 16.86 -1.93 -2.90
CA GLY A 19 17.16 -3.16 -3.63
C GLY A 19 16.49 -3.23 -5.01
N GLU A 20 17.09 -4.04 -5.90
CA GLU A 20 16.51 -4.33 -7.23
C GLU A 20 15.18 -5.06 -7.06
N LYS A 21 14.06 -4.41 -7.39
CA LYS A 21 12.67 -4.91 -7.26
C LYS A 21 12.07 -4.81 -5.85
N ALA A 22 12.45 -3.80 -5.08
CA ALA A 22 11.74 -3.49 -3.85
C ALA A 22 10.26 -3.18 -4.12
N LEU A 23 9.37 -3.93 -3.45
CA LEU A 23 7.93 -3.77 -3.56
C LEU A 23 7.43 -2.49 -2.85
N LEU A 24 8.12 -2.12 -1.77
CA LEU A 24 7.79 -0.98 -0.94
C LEU A 24 9.00 -0.07 -0.78
N SER A 25 8.75 1.23 -0.78
CA SER A 25 9.67 2.22 -0.23
C SER A 25 8.91 3.12 0.76
N PHE A 26 9.68 3.83 1.59
CA PHE A 26 9.14 4.70 2.63
C PHE A 26 9.79 6.08 2.54
N SER A 27 8.99 7.11 2.82
CA SER A 27 9.45 8.49 2.96
C SER A 27 8.68 9.20 4.07
N GLU A 28 8.94 10.49 4.29
CA GLU A 28 8.21 11.29 5.27
C GLU A 28 6.70 11.39 4.97
N THR A 29 6.28 11.23 3.71
CA THR A 29 4.87 11.32 3.32
C THR A 29 4.10 10.02 3.46
N GLY A 30 4.79 8.88 3.59
CA GLY A 30 4.17 7.56 3.70
C GLY A 30 4.91 6.46 2.95
N ALA A 31 4.17 5.41 2.57
CA ALA A 31 4.69 4.26 1.84
C ALA A 31 4.29 4.32 0.36
N THR A 32 5.18 3.87 -0.52
CA THR A 32 4.90 3.75 -1.96
C THR A 32 5.01 2.28 -2.37
N ILE A 33 3.98 1.76 -3.02
CA ILE A 33 3.96 0.44 -3.64
C ILE A 33 4.41 0.59 -5.08
N HIS A 34 5.51 -0.08 -5.44
CA HIS A 34 6.08 -0.05 -6.77
C HIS A 34 5.55 -1.23 -7.59
N LEU A 35 4.72 -0.92 -8.58
CA LEU A 35 4.09 -1.88 -9.48
C LEU A 35 4.94 -2.08 -10.73
N GLY A 36 5.01 -3.32 -11.21
CA GLY A 36 5.59 -3.61 -12.52
C GLY A 36 4.64 -3.23 -13.67
N GLU A 37 4.99 -3.60 -14.89
CA GLU A 37 4.07 -3.44 -16.02
C GLU A 37 2.80 -4.28 -15.82
N GLY A 38 1.65 -3.62 -15.88
CA GLY A 38 0.33 -4.23 -15.72
C GLY A 38 -0.30 -4.02 -14.34
N HIS A 39 -1.61 -4.30 -14.25
CA HIS A 39 -2.40 -4.18 -13.02
C HIS A 39 -2.07 -5.33 -12.04
N ASP A 40 -0.89 -5.29 -11.41
CA ASP A 40 -0.43 -6.34 -10.47
C ASP A 40 -1.11 -6.23 -9.10
N LEU A 41 -2.36 -6.67 -9.03
CA LEU A 41 -3.13 -6.78 -7.79
C LEU A 41 -2.43 -7.66 -6.74
N GLY A 42 -1.63 -8.64 -7.17
CA GLY A 42 -0.86 -9.52 -6.29
C GLY A 42 0.28 -8.80 -5.58
N ALA A 43 0.94 -7.83 -6.24
CA ALA A 43 1.90 -6.94 -5.62
C ALA A 43 1.25 -6.07 -4.54
N ILE A 44 0.10 -5.46 -4.85
CA ILE A 44 -0.65 -4.62 -3.90
C ILE A 44 -1.05 -5.42 -2.65
N GLN A 45 -1.60 -6.62 -2.83
CA GLN A 45 -1.99 -7.48 -1.70
C GLN A 45 -0.78 -7.88 -0.82
N ARG A 46 0.36 -8.21 -1.43
CA ARG A 46 1.60 -8.54 -0.69
C ARG A 46 2.14 -7.33 0.06
N ALA A 47 2.11 -6.15 -0.55
CA ALA A 47 2.56 -4.91 0.09
C ALA A 47 1.69 -4.59 1.32
N ALA A 48 0.37 -4.68 1.19
CA ALA A 48 -0.57 -4.52 2.29
C ALA A 48 -0.28 -5.48 3.46
N ARG A 49 0.05 -6.75 3.15
CA ARG A 49 0.45 -7.73 4.17
C ARG A 49 1.77 -7.38 4.85
N GLN A 50 2.74 -6.83 4.13
CA GLN A 50 4.00 -6.36 4.71
C GLN A 50 3.79 -5.15 5.63
N LEU A 51 2.87 -4.25 5.30
CA LEU A 51 2.53 -3.10 6.16
C LEU A 51 1.85 -3.55 7.45
N ASP A 52 0.87 -4.47 7.41
CA ASP A 52 0.26 -5.06 8.62
C ASP A 52 1.32 -5.77 9.50
N GLY A 53 2.25 -6.49 8.87
CA GLY A 53 3.36 -7.17 9.54
C GLY A 53 4.30 -6.22 10.29
N GLN A 54 4.43 -4.98 9.84
CA GLN A 54 5.21 -3.92 10.49
C GLN A 54 4.47 -3.22 11.63
N GLY A 55 3.21 -3.59 11.90
CA GLY A 55 2.40 -2.97 12.94
C GLY A 55 1.72 -1.67 12.52
N ILE A 56 1.68 -1.37 11.22
CA ILE A 56 0.95 -0.23 10.68
C ILE A 56 -0.53 -0.61 10.66
N HIS A 57 -1.32 0.05 11.51
CA HIS A 57 -2.74 -0.29 11.73
C HIS A 57 -3.70 0.85 11.37
N SER A 58 -3.20 1.95 10.81
CA SER A 58 -4.01 3.05 10.27
C SER A 58 -3.43 3.50 8.94
N VAL A 59 -4.17 3.28 7.85
CA VAL A 59 -3.74 3.52 6.47
C VAL A 59 -4.76 4.38 5.72
N LEU A 60 -4.27 5.30 4.89
CA LEU A 60 -5.02 6.06 3.90
C LEU A 60 -4.49 5.76 2.50
N LEU A 61 -5.30 5.14 1.64
CA LEU A 61 -4.98 4.97 0.22
C LEU A 61 -5.14 6.32 -0.48
N SER A 62 -4.02 6.88 -0.92
CA SER A 62 -3.89 8.25 -1.42
C SER A 62 -3.23 8.27 -2.79
N GLY A 63 -3.40 9.39 -3.49
CA GLY A 63 -2.83 9.61 -4.81
C GLY A 63 -3.68 9.00 -5.93
N GLU A 64 -3.11 8.97 -7.12
CA GLU A 64 -3.75 8.50 -8.35
C GLU A 64 -3.63 6.98 -8.50
N HIS A 65 -4.32 6.42 -9.50
CA HIS A 65 -4.28 5.00 -9.90
C HIS A 65 -4.95 3.99 -8.95
N TRP A 66 -5.54 4.44 -7.85
CA TRP A 66 -6.46 3.59 -7.09
C TRP A 66 -7.79 3.43 -7.84
N ASP A 67 -8.15 2.18 -8.05
CA ASP A 67 -9.44 1.73 -8.58
C ASP A 67 -10.06 0.71 -7.61
N LEU A 68 -11.23 0.16 -7.97
CA LEU A 68 -11.95 -0.75 -7.10
C LEU A 68 -11.15 -2.04 -6.84
N GLU A 69 -10.55 -2.59 -7.88
CA GLU A 69 -9.79 -3.83 -7.84
C GLU A 69 -8.53 -3.71 -6.99
N SER A 70 -7.77 -2.63 -7.15
CA SER A 70 -6.56 -2.34 -6.36
C SER A 70 -6.88 -2.08 -4.89
N ILE A 71 -7.94 -1.32 -4.59
CA ILE A 71 -8.41 -1.11 -3.20
C ILE A 71 -8.80 -2.46 -2.57
N TRP A 72 -9.54 -3.29 -3.31
CA TRP A 72 -9.93 -4.61 -2.82
C TRP A 72 -8.73 -5.52 -2.58
N ALA A 73 -7.76 -5.52 -3.49
CA ALA A 73 -6.51 -6.26 -3.34
C ALA A 73 -5.73 -5.82 -2.11
N PHE A 74 -5.63 -4.51 -1.86
CA PHE A 74 -5.01 -3.97 -0.65
C PHE A 74 -5.75 -4.45 0.61
N HIS A 75 -7.07 -4.28 0.65
CA HIS A 75 -7.90 -4.70 1.79
C HIS A 75 -7.74 -6.20 2.09
N GLN A 76 -7.69 -7.06 1.07
CA GLN A 76 -7.49 -8.50 1.25
C GLN A 76 -6.14 -8.86 1.88
N GLY A 77 -5.09 -8.08 1.62
CA GLY A 77 -3.76 -8.28 2.20
C GLY A 77 -3.61 -7.68 3.60
N TYR A 78 -4.29 -6.56 3.83
CA TYR A 78 -4.24 -5.79 5.08
C TYR A 78 -5.13 -6.38 6.20
N ARG A 79 -6.27 -6.99 5.84
CA ARG A 79 -7.21 -7.53 6.84
C ARG A 79 -6.53 -8.57 7.74
N ASN A 80 -6.72 -8.44 9.05
CA ASN A 80 -6.17 -9.36 10.03
C ASN A 80 -7.22 -9.72 11.09
N PRO A 81 -7.54 -11.01 11.32
CA PRO A 81 -8.58 -11.39 12.28
C PRO A 81 -8.23 -11.05 13.74
N LYS A 82 -6.94 -10.81 14.05
CA LYS A 82 -6.49 -10.48 15.41
C LYS A 82 -6.38 -8.98 15.66
N LYS A 83 -6.43 -8.14 14.61
CA LYS A 83 -6.13 -6.71 14.69
C LYS A 83 -7.13 -5.92 13.85
N HIS A 84 -7.71 -4.89 14.43
CA HIS A 84 -8.57 -3.97 13.69
C HIS A 84 -7.70 -2.90 13.04
N GLY A 85 -7.40 -3.08 11.75
CA GLY A 85 -6.77 -2.04 10.94
C GLY A 85 -7.82 -1.03 10.45
N LEU A 86 -7.52 0.26 10.59
CA LEU A 86 -8.28 1.32 9.92
C LEU A 86 -7.73 1.46 8.49
N LEU A 87 -8.62 1.37 7.50
CA LEU A 87 -8.32 1.56 6.09
C LEU A 87 -9.31 2.57 5.52
N GLU A 88 -8.80 3.68 5.03
CA GLU A 88 -9.57 4.73 4.35
C GLU A 88 -9.01 4.94 2.94
N TRP A 89 -9.81 5.46 2.03
CA TRP A 89 -9.40 5.80 0.67
C TRP A 89 -10.16 7.03 0.18
N THR A 90 -9.56 7.75 -0.77
CA THR A 90 -10.25 8.87 -1.44
C THR A 90 -11.35 8.32 -2.34
N ALA A 91 -12.45 9.08 -2.50
CA ALA A 91 -13.54 8.68 -3.38
C ALA A 91 -13.03 8.40 -4.81
N LEU A 92 -13.40 7.24 -5.35
CA LEU A 92 -13.10 6.86 -6.73
C LEU A 92 -13.90 7.78 -7.67
N SER A 93 -13.23 8.41 -8.64
CA SER A 93 -13.83 9.28 -9.66
C SER A 93 -14.23 8.54 -10.92
#